data_AF-A0A645GR62-F1
#
_entry.id   AF-A0A645GR62-F1
#
_cell.length_a   1.000
_cell.length_b   1.000
_cell.length_c   1.000
_cell.angle_alpha   90.00
_cell.angle_beta   90.00
_cell.angle_gamma   90.00
#
_symmetry.space_group_name_H-M   'P 1'
#
loop_
_entity.id
_entity.type
_entity.pdbx_description
1 polymer ?
#
loop_
_entity_poly.entity_id
_entity_poly.type
_entity_poly.pdbx_seq_one_letter_code
_entity_poly.pdbx_strand_id
1 'polypeptide(L)'
;MVAAALILLVQLARVDAIIAVIIIGREITISALREWMARVGESASVAVAYIGKLKTAAQMTAIPLLLYNAPLLSIDLREVGSILIYIAAALTLWSMGYYLHRAMPKLAKHMDR
;
A
#
# COMPACT_ATOMS: atom_id res chain seq x y z
N MET A 1 -11.31 -2.60 5.10
CA MET A 1 -12.30 -2.03 4.17
C MET A 1 -11.69 -1.48 2.87
N VAL A 2 -10.37 -1.27 2.77
CA VAL A 2 -9.74 -0.79 1.53
C VAL A 2 -9.73 -1.84 0.41
N ALA A 3 -9.41 -3.09 0.75
CA ALA A 3 -9.43 -4.20 -0.21
C ALA A 3 -10.78 -4.33 -0.93
N ALA A 4 -11.89 -4.20 -0.22
CA ALA A 4 -13.23 -4.24 -0.81
C ALA A 4 -13.45 -3.12 -1.84
N ALA A 5 -13.04 -1.89 -1.52
CA ALA A 5 -13.15 -0.78 -2.46
C ALA A 5 -12.29 -0.98 -3.72
N LEU A 6 -11.07 -1.51 -3.57
CA LEU A 6 -10.21 -1.82 -4.72
C LEU A 6 -10.80 -2.93 -5.58
N ILE A 7 -11.39 -3.97 -5.00
CA ILE A 7 -12.08 -5.04 -5.74
C ILE A 7 -13.23 -4.45 -6.58
N LEU A 8 -14.04 -3.56 -5.99
CA LEU A 8 -15.11 -2.88 -6.73
C LEU A 8 -14.56 -1.99 -7.85
N LEU A 9 -13.48 -1.26 -7.61
CA LEU A 9 -12.86 -0.42 -8.64
C LEU A 9 -12.27 -1.22 -9.80
N VAL A 10 -11.75 -2.42 -9.54
CA VAL A 10 -11.32 -3.36 -10.59
C VAL A 10 -12.53 -3.86 -11.38
N GLN A 11 -13.62 -4.23 -10.71
CA GLN A 11 -14.86 -4.65 -11.37
C GLN A 11 -15.45 -3.56 -12.27
N LEU A 12 -15.31 -2.29 -11.88
CA LEU A 12 -15.74 -1.13 -12.66
C LEU A 12 -14.75 -0.74 -13.78
N ALA A 13 -13.65 -1.48 -13.98
CA ALA A 13 -12.57 -1.17 -14.92
C ALA A 13 -11.93 0.21 -14.68
N ARG A 14 -11.83 0.65 -13.42
CA ARG A 14 -11.26 1.94 -13.02
C ARG A 14 -9.88 1.83 -12.37
N VAL A 15 -9.49 0.62 -11.96
CA VAL A 15 -8.18 0.28 -11.41
C VAL A 15 -7.74 -1.05 -12.00
N ASP A 16 -6.47 -1.17 -12.38
CA ASP A 16 -5.91 -2.42 -12.86
C ASP A 16 -5.83 -3.47 -11.74
N ALA A 17 -6.17 -4.72 -12.07
CA ALA A 17 -6.13 -5.83 -11.12
C ALA A 17 -4.74 -5.99 -10.46
N ILE A 18 -3.66 -5.74 -11.22
CA ILE A 18 -2.28 -5.82 -10.72
C ILE A 18 -2.05 -4.79 -9.60
N ILE A 19 -2.54 -3.56 -9.77
CA ILE A 19 -2.43 -2.49 -8.76
C ILE A 19 -3.18 -2.89 -7.48
N ALA A 20 -4.40 -3.38 -7.64
CA ALA A 20 -5.20 -3.84 -6.50
C ALA A 20 -4.51 -4.97 -5.74
N VAL A 21 -3.95 -5.96 -6.45
CA VAL A 21 -3.20 -7.08 -5.86
C VAL A 21 -1.97 -6.60 -5.09
N ILE A 22 -1.18 -5.68 -5.67
CA ILE A 22 0.01 -5.11 -4.99
C ILE A 22 -0.39 -4.46 -3.66
N ILE A 23 -1.43 -3.63 -3.68
CA ILE A 23 -1.86 -2.87 -2.52
C ILE A 23 -2.43 -3.80 -1.44
N ILE A 24 -3.32 -4.72 -1.81
CA ILE A 24 -3.94 -5.68 -0.89
C ILE A 24 -2.89 -6.63 -0.31
N GLY A 25 -2.05 -7.22 -1.16
CA GLY A 25 -1.01 -8.16 -0.75
C GLY A 25 -0.02 -7.54 0.24
N ARG A 26 0.31 -6.26 0.05
CA ARG A 26 1.15 -5.52 0.99
C ARG A 26 0.48 -5.28 2.34
N GLU A 27 -0.83 -5.08 2.40
CA GLU A 27 -1.54 -4.94 3.69
C GLU A 27 -1.37 -6.21 4.53
N ILE A 28 -1.49 -7.39 3.92
CA ILE A 28 -1.29 -8.68 4.59
C ILE A 28 0.18 -8.86 4.99
N THR A 29 1.10 -8.67 4.03
CA THR A 29 2.53 -8.91 4.24
C THR A 29 3.11 -8.03 5.35
N ILE A 30 2.80 -6.74 5.34
CA ILE A 30 3.33 -5.82 6.35
C ILE A 30 2.67 -6.02 7.71
N SER A 31 1.42 -6.48 7.77
CA SER A 31 0.78 -6.84 9.03
C SER A 31 1.48 -8.04 9.67
N ALA A 32 1.71 -9.11 8.91
CA ALA A 32 2.43 -10.29 9.37
C ALA A 32 3.88 -9.97 9.77
N LEU A 33 4.60 -9.19 8.95
CA LEU A 33 5.97 -8.78 9.24
C LEU A 33 6.04 -7.95 10.53
N ARG A 34 5.07 -7.05 10.75
CA ARG A 34 5.01 -6.23 11.97
C ARG A 34 4.77 -7.06 13.21
N GLU A 35 3.87 -8.03 13.13
CA GLU A 35 3.61 -8.95 14.22
C GLU A 35 4.86 -9.76 14.56
N TRP A 36 5.55 -10.31 13.56
CA TRP A 36 6.79 -11.06 13.77
C TRP A 36 7.89 -10.20 14.40
N MET A 37 8.12 -8.98 13.90
CA MET A 37 9.12 -8.06 14.46
C MET A 37 8.85 -7.73 15.92
N ALA A 38 7.57 -7.52 16.28
CA ALA A 38 7.18 -7.27 17.67
C ALA A 38 7.52 -8.46 18.59
N ARG A 39 7.39 -9.70 18.09
CA ARG A 39 7.76 -10.92 18.85
C ARG A 39 9.27 -11.05 19.08
N VAL A 40 10.10 -10.60 18.14
CA VAL A 40 11.57 -10.62 18.27
C VAL A 40 12.15 -9.36 18.94
N GLY A 41 11.31 -8.50 19.52
CA GLY A 41 11.73 -7.29 20.24
C GLY A 41 12.24 -6.17 19.34
N GLU A 42 11.91 -6.21 18.04
CA GLU A 42 12.37 -5.27 17.04
C GLU A 42 11.29 -4.26 16.69
N SER A 43 11.70 -3.00 16.51
CA SER A 43 10.80 -1.93 16.11
C SER A 43 11.11 -1.46 14.69
N ALA A 44 10.07 -1.06 13.98
CA ALA A 44 10.20 -0.51 12.65
C ALA A 44 10.97 0.82 12.67
N SER A 45 11.85 1.02 11.69
CA SER A 45 12.53 2.32 11.50
C SER A 45 11.53 3.44 11.20
N VAL A 46 11.73 4.61 11.82
CA VAL A 46 10.88 5.81 11.70
C VAL A 46 10.71 6.26 10.25
N ALA A 47 11.75 6.15 9.42
CA ALA A 47 11.70 6.51 8.01
C ALA A 47 10.67 5.67 7.23
N VAL A 48 10.51 4.39 7.58
CA VAL A 48 9.56 3.48 6.93
C VAL A 48 8.12 3.77 7.33
N ALA A 49 7.94 4.22 8.58
CA ALA A 49 6.64 4.66 9.06
C ALA A 49 6.13 5.88 8.26
N TYR A 50 7.03 6.80 7.88
CA TYR A 50 6.66 7.98 7.09
C TYR A 50 6.17 7.64 5.68
N ILE A 51 6.91 6.79 4.95
CA ILE A 51 6.49 6.31 3.61
C ILE A 51 5.14 5.57 3.72
N GLY A 52 4.94 4.81 4.81
CA GLY A 52 3.69 4.14 5.14
C GLY A 52 2.50 5.09 5.35
N LYS A 53 2.74 6.31 5.83
CA LYS A 53 1.70 7.35 5.98
C LYS A 53 1.37 7.98 4.63
N LEU A 54 2.39 8.34 3.84
CA LEU A 54 2.21 8.97 2.54
C LEU A 54 1.42 8.07 1.58
N LYS A 55 1.76 6.76 1.50
CA LYS A 55 0.97 5.81 0.69
C LYS A 55 -0.51 5.80 1.08
N THR A 56 -0.79 5.95 2.38
CA THR A 56 -2.13 5.78 2.93
C THR A 56 -2.94 7.03 2.65
N ALA A 57 -2.33 8.20 2.75
CA ALA A 57 -2.93 9.45 2.27
C ALA A 57 -3.26 9.35 0.77
N ALA A 58 -2.29 8.95 -0.08
CA ALA A 58 -2.53 8.81 -1.51
C ALA A 58 -3.67 7.82 -1.82
N GLN A 59 -3.69 6.66 -1.15
CA GLN A 59 -4.71 5.62 -1.34
C GLN A 59 -6.10 6.03 -0.84
N MET A 60 -6.17 6.68 0.33
CA MET A 60 -7.43 7.18 0.90
C MET A 60 -8.00 8.36 0.12
N THR A 61 -7.17 9.11 -0.61
CA THR A 61 -7.62 10.14 -1.55
C THR A 61 -8.01 9.52 -2.90
N ALA A 62 -7.23 8.59 -3.45
CA ALA A 62 -7.48 7.99 -4.76
C ALA A 62 -8.84 7.25 -4.83
N ILE A 63 -9.16 6.46 -3.80
CA ILE A 63 -10.34 5.58 -3.82
C ILE A 63 -11.66 6.37 -3.96
N PRO A 64 -11.94 7.39 -3.13
CA PRO A 64 -13.14 8.22 -3.31
C PRO A 64 -13.21 8.90 -4.68
N LEU A 65 -12.08 9.39 -5.19
CA LEU A 65 -12.03 10.04 -6.51
C LEU A 65 -12.41 9.07 -7.63
N LEU A 66 -11.86 7.87 -7.60
CA LEU A 66 -12.15 6.81 -8.58
C LEU A 66 -13.53 6.17 -8.39
N LEU A 67 -14.10 6.21 -7.18
CA LEU A 67 -15.49 5.80 -6.94
C LEU A 67 -16.47 6.84 -7.50
N TYR A 68 -16.21 8.12 -7.29
CA TYR A 68 -17.02 9.21 -7.84
C TYR A 68 -16.99 9.23 -9.37
N ASN A 69 -15.78 9.15 -9.98
CA ASN A 69 -15.58 8.99 -11.43
C ASN A 69 -16.38 9.96 -12.31
N ALA A 70 -16.47 11.21 -11.89
CA ALA A 70 -17.05 12.30 -12.65
C ALA A 70 -16.21 13.57 -12.45
N PRO A 71 -16.22 14.52 -13.38
CA PRO A 71 -15.51 15.78 -13.22
C PRO A 71 -16.13 16.62 -12.09
N LEU A 72 -15.28 17.35 -11.37
CA LEU A 72 -15.71 18.28 -10.31
C LEU A 72 -14.99 19.61 -10.50
N LEU A 73 -15.74 20.71 -10.60
CA LEU A 73 -15.18 22.06 -10.75
C LEU A 73 -14.13 22.16 -11.89
N SER A 74 -14.39 21.49 -13.03
CA SER A 74 -13.51 21.40 -14.20
C SER A 74 -12.24 20.55 -14.04
N ILE A 75 -12.08 19.84 -12.92
CA ILE A 75 -10.98 18.90 -12.70
C ILE A 75 -11.47 17.49 -13.04
N ASP A 76 -10.68 16.77 -13.85
CA ASP A 76 -10.92 15.35 -14.09
C ASP A 76 -10.45 14.52 -12.88
N LEU A 77 -11.40 14.20 -11.99
CA LEU A 77 -11.14 13.38 -10.81
C LEU A 77 -10.72 11.96 -11.16
N ARG A 78 -11.06 11.47 -12.36
CA ARG A 78 -10.62 10.14 -12.82
C ARG A 78 -9.12 10.14 -13.01
N GLU A 79 -8.58 11.11 -13.74
CA GLU A 79 -7.14 11.21 -14.01
C GLU A 79 -6.35 11.41 -12.70
N VAL A 80 -6.80 12.32 -11.84
CA VAL A 80 -6.17 12.55 -10.53
C VAL A 80 -6.20 11.30 -9.66
N GLY A 81 -7.35 10.62 -9.59
CA GLY A 81 -7.51 9.38 -8.85
C GLY A 81 -6.61 8.26 -9.38
N SER A 82 -6.50 8.14 -10.71
CA SER A 82 -5.62 7.16 -11.36
C SER A 82 -4.16 7.46 -11.04
N ILE A 83 -3.69 8.70 -11.18
CA ILE A 83 -2.31 9.07 -10.83
C ILE A 83 -2.02 8.75 -9.35
N LEU A 84 -2.94 9.09 -8.45
CA LEU A 84 -2.77 8.81 -7.02
C LEU A 84 -2.72 7.33 -6.70
N ILE A 85 -3.51 6.48 -7.38
CA ILE A 85 -3.46 5.03 -7.13
C ILE A 85 -2.15 4.41 -7.64
N TYR A 86 -1.62 4.89 -8.77
CA TYR A 86 -0.32 4.48 -9.28
C TYR A 86 0.82 4.91 -8.33
N ILE A 87 0.77 6.15 -7.82
CA ILE A 87 1.72 6.62 -6.80
C ILE A 87 1.63 5.76 -5.53
N ALA A 88 0.41 5.47 -5.07
CA ALA A 88 0.20 4.63 -3.89
C ALA A 88 0.78 3.22 -4.10
N ALA A 89 0.63 2.63 -5.28
CA ALA A 89 1.21 1.33 -5.63
C ALA A 89 2.75 1.36 -5.68
N ALA A 90 3.34 2.40 -6.28
CA ALA A 90 4.79 2.58 -6.32
C ALA A 90 5.40 2.74 -4.91
N LEU A 91 4.80 3.61 -4.08
CA LEU A 91 5.20 3.80 -2.68
C LEU A 91 5.03 2.50 -1.86
N THR A 92 4.01 1.72 -2.19
CA THR A 92 3.74 0.41 -1.58
C THR A 92 4.90 -0.55 -1.84
N LEU A 93 5.30 -0.73 -3.10
CA LEU A 93 6.43 -1.59 -3.48
C LEU A 93 7.75 -1.11 -2.88
N TRP A 94 8.02 0.20 -2.96
CA TRP A 94 9.24 0.80 -2.38
C TRP A 94 9.33 0.53 -0.87
N SER A 95 8.24 0.79 -0.15
CA SER A 95 8.20 0.58 1.30
C SER A 95 8.39 -0.89 1.67
N MET A 96 7.85 -1.81 0.86
CA MET A 96 7.94 -3.26 1.09
C MET A 96 9.36 -3.78 0.84
N GLY A 97 10.00 -3.36 -0.25
CA GLY A 97 11.40 -3.72 -0.54
C GLY A 97 12.34 -3.25 0.56
N TYR A 98 12.19 -1.99 1.01
CA TYR A 98 12.97 -1.48 2.14
C TYR A 98 12.73 -2.28 3.43
N TYR A 99 11.46 -2.62 3.71
CA TYR A 99 11.09 -3.39 4.90
C TYR A 99 11.73 -4.78 4.91
N LEU A 100 11.59 -5.50 3.81
CA LEU A 100 12.13 -6.85 3.65
C LEU A 100 13.65 -6.82 3.76
N HIS A 101 14.31 -5.89 3.07
CA HIS A 101 15.77 -5.77 3.13
C HIS A 101 16.29 -5.54 4.56
N ARG A 102 15.58 -4.74 5.37
CA ARG A 102 15.94 -4.52 6.78
C ARG A 102 15.64 -5.73 7.67
N ALA A 103 14.59 -6.50 7.36
CA ALA A 103 14.18 -7.67 8.15
C ALA A 103 14.99 -8.93 7.81
N MET A 104 15.39 -9.12 6.54
CA MET A 104 16.12 -10.29 6.03
C MET A 104 17.34 -10.71 6.88
N PRO A 105 18.30 -9.82 7.21
CA PRO A 105 19.46 -10.21 8.01
C PRO A 105 19.11 -10.61 9.45
N LYS A 106 17.93 -10.21 9.95
CA LYS A 106 17.44 -10.54 11.30
C LYS A 106 16.65 -11.84 11.32
N LEU A 107 15.88 -12.10 10.24
CA LEU A 107 15.20 -13.37 9.99
C LEU A 107 16.20 -14.51 9.91
N ALA A 108 17.28 -14.36 9.13
CA ALA A 108 18.31 -15.38 8.99
C ALA A 108 18.90 -15.82 10.35
N LYS A 109 19.18 -14.87 11.26
CA LYS A 109 19.74 -15.16 12.58
C LYS A 109 18.82 -15.91 13.55
N HIS A 110 17.49 -15.80 13.38
CA HIS A 110 16.50 -16.43 14.27
C HIS A 110 15.97 -17.75 13.71
N MET A 111 16.20 -18.05 12.44
CA MET A 111 15.75 -19.29 11.80
C MET A 111 16.78 -20.43 11.95
N ASP A 112 18.05 -20.09 12.25
CA ASP A 112 19.15 -21.03 12.51
C ASP A 112 19.26 -21.47 13.99
N ARG A 113 18.27 -21.14 14.84
CA ARG A 113 18.18 -21.55 16.26
C ARG A 113 16.91 -22.34 16.50
#